data_AF-A0A660NLH5-F1
#
_entry.id   AF-A0A660NLH5-F1
#
_cell.length_a   1.000
_cell.length_b   1.000
_cell.length_c   1.000
_cell.angle_alpha   90.00
_cell.angle_beta   90.00
_cell.angle_gamma   90.00
#
_symmetry.space_group_name_H-M   'P 1'
#
loop_
_entity.id
_entity.type
_entity.pdbx_description
1 polymer ?
#
loop_
_entity_poly.entity_id
_entity_poly.type
_entity_poly.pdbx_seq_one_letter_code
_entity_poly.pdbx_strand_id
1 'polypeptide(L)'
;MPDRTDTIAGVDANHDGVRDDIEAWIARLPDNEEQKYWLGRVHTAVTNSMLVDVKDEYALREVANDITLTTDCQMDAYPPDTLLGYHRGAEIEKLTVNTRARKKAYRRFNASQNGTVSFSYPHEACIRP
;
A
#
# COMPACT_ATOMS: atom_id res chain seq x y z
N MET A 1 -2.85 -18.33 -5.66
CA MET A 1 -2.02 -18.45 -4.44
C MET A 1 -1.19 -17.19 -4.33
N PRO A 2 -0.83 -16.72 -3.12
CA PRO A 2 -0.02 -15.51 -3.01
C PRO A 2 1.36 -15.72 -3.63
N ASP A 3 1.86 -14.72 -4.36
CA ASP A 3 3.19 -14.68 -4.95
C ASP A 3 4.24 -14.63 -3.84
N ARG A 4 5.22 -15.54 -3.91
CA ARG A 4 6.33 -15.65 -2.96
C ARG A 4 7.70 -15.67 -3.63
N THR A 5 7.81 -15.12 -4.83
CA THR A 5 9.07 -14.88 -5.52
C THR A 5 10.06 -14.11 -4.63
N ASP A 6 11.35 -14.29 -4.92
CA ASP A 6 12.42 -13.64 -4.15
C ASP A 6 12.60 -12.14 -4.48
N THR A 7 11.89 -11.63 -5.49
CA THR A 7 11.90 -10.20 -5.82
C THR A 7 11.04 -9.41 -4.84
N ILE A 8 11.50 -8.22 -4.49
CA ILE A 8 10.75 -7.31 -3.61
C ILE A 8 9.45 -6.86 -4.29
N ALA A 9 9.53 -6.48 -5.57
CA ALA A 9 8.39 -6.04 -6.36
C ALA A 9 7.36 -7.16 -6.60
N GLY A 10 7.81 -8.42 -6.75
CA GLY A 10 6.96 -9.54 -7.17
C GLY A 10 6.62 -9.50 -8.66
N VAL A 11 5.60 -10.27 -9.03
CA VAL A 11 5.11 -10.38 -10.42
C VAL A 11 3.97 -9.39 -10.65
N ASP A 12 4.22 -8.45 -11.55
CA ASP A 12 3.26 -7.48 -12.12
C ASP A 12 3.46 -7.56 -13.65
N ALA A 13 2.68 -8.42 -14.31
CA ALA A 13 2.87 -8.75 -15.72
C ALA A 13 2.19 -7.76 -16.67
N ASN A 14 1.12 -7.11 -16.20
CA ASN A 14 0.37 -6.08 -16.92
C ASN A 14 0.97 -4.67 -16.73
N HIS A 15 1.95 -4.51 -15.83
CA HIS A 15 2.67 -3.27 -15.55
C HIS A 15 1.77 -2.13 -15.06
N ASP A 16 0.74 -2.45 -14.28
CA ASP A 16 -0.16 -1.45 -13.70
C ASP A 16 0.24 -1.03 -12.27
N GLY A 17 1.34 -1.57 -11.76
CA GLY A 17 1.87 -1.26 -10.44
C GLY A 17 1.22 -2.06 -9.32
N VAL A 18 0.36 -3.04 -9.65
CA VAL A 18 -0.20 -3.99 -8.69
C VAL A 18 0.22 -5.41 -9.05
N ARG A 19 0.73 -6.14 -8.05
CA ARG A 19 1.04 -7.56 -8.26
C ARG A 19 -0.21 -8.35 -8.65
N ASP A 20 -0.09 -9.18 -9.68
CA ASP A 20 -1.18 -9.99 -10.26
C ASP A 20 -1.92 -10.83 -9.19
N ASP A 21 -1.22 -11.36 -8.18
CA ASP A 21 -1.83 -12.18 -7.13
C ASP A 21 -2.67 -11.36 -6.15
N ILE A 22 -2.32 -10.09 -5.96
CA ILE A 22 -3.07 -9.13 -5.15
C ILE A 22 -4.25 -8.58 -5.93
N GLU A 23 -4.08 -8.26 -7.22
CA GLU A 23 -5.20 -7.92 -8.11
C GLU A 23 -6.28 -9.02 -8.09
N ALA A 24 -5.86 -10.27 -8.30
CA ALA A 24 -6.77 -11.42 -8.25
C ALA A 24 -7.42 -11.63 -6.88
N TRP A 25 -6.78 -11.19 -5.79
CA TRP A 25 -7.39 -11.19 -4.46
C TRP A 25 -8.42 -10.06 -4.30
N ILE A 26 -8.07 -8.84 -4.68
CA ILE A 26 -8.95 -7.66 -4.66
C ILE A 26 -10.21 -7.90 -5.51
N ALA A 27 -10.05 -8.46 -6.71
CA ALA A 27 -11.16 -8.73 -7.64
C ALA A 27 -12.24 -9.65 -7.04
N ARG A 28 -11.89 -10.53 -6.10
CA ARG A 28 -12.81 -11.46 -5.43
C ARG A 28 -13.55 -10.85 -4.25
N LEU A 29 -13.20 -9.63 -3.84
CA LEU A 29 -13.85 -8.97 -2.74
C LEU A 29 -15.23 -8.42 -3.16
N PRO A 30 -16.24 -8.45 -2.27
CA PRO A 30 -17.54 -7.82 -2.46
C PRO A 30 -17.50 -6.28 -2.32
N ASP A 31 -16.36 -5.67 -2.65
CA ASP A 31 -16.06 -4.26 -2.49
C ASP A 31 -16.35 -3.56 -3.84
N ASN A 32 -16.72 -2.27 -3.78
CA ASN A 32 -17.00 -1.49 -5.00
C ASN A 32 -15.71 -1.10 -5.74
N GLU A 33 -15.83 -0.50 -6.93
CA GLU A 33 -14.68 -0.12 -7.77
C GLU A 33 -13.73 0.88 -7.10
N GLU A 34 -14.26 1.83 -6.34
CA GLU A 34 -13.47 2.83 -5.62
C GLU A 34 -12.66 2.20 -4.47
N GLN A 35 -13.32 1.37 -3.67
CA GLN A 35 -12.70 0.60 -2.60
C GLN A 35 -11.58 -0.29 -3.14
N LYS A 36 -11.84 -1.02 -4.23
CA LYS A 36 -10.86 -1.90 -4.89
C LYS A 36 -9.67 -1.13 -5.42
N TYR A 37 -9.90 0.04 -6.03
CA TYR A 37 -8.81 0.91 -6.48
C TYR A 37 -7.89 1.31 -5.33
N TRP A 38 -8.46 1.80 -4.21
CA TRP A 38 -7.65 2.24 -3.09
C TRP A 38 -6.90 1.08 -2.43
N LEU A 39 -7.45 -0.14 -2.41
CA LEU A 39 -6.70 -1.33 -2.01
C LEU A 39 -5.51 -1.63 -2.93
N GLY A 40 -5.67 -1.47 -4.25
CA GLY A 40 -4.56 -1.56 -5.19
C GLY A 40 -3.48 -0.51 -4.91
N ARG A 41 -3.90 0.74 -4.67
CA ARG A 41 -2.98 1.83 -4.29
C ARG A 41 -2.22 1.53 -3.00
N VAL A 42 -2.86 0.96 -1.97
CA VAL A 42 -2.16 0.55 -0.72
C VAL A 42 -1.03 -0.41 -1.04
N HIS A 43 -1.29 -1.41 -1.89
CA HIS A 43 -0.26 -2.35 -2.32
C HIS A 43 0.91 -1.64 -3.03
N THR A 44 0.62 -0.76 -3.99
CA THR A 44 1.65 0.00 -4.72
C THR A 44 2.49 0.86 -3.78
N ALA A 45 1.86 1.62 -2.88
CA ALA A 45 2.54 2.49 -1.92
C ALA A 45 3.45 1.69 -0.96
N VAL A 46 2.95 0.57 -0.42
CA VAL A 46 3.75 -0.33 0.42
C VAL A 46 4.90 -0.95 -0.37
N THR A 47 4.70 -1.32 -1.63
CA THR A 47 5.77 -1.85 -2.49
C THR A 47 6.85 -0.82 -2.77
N ASN A 48 6.48 0.42 -3.07
CA ASN A 48 7.41 1.53 -3.27
C ASN A 48 8.25 1.80 -2.01
N SER A 49 7.65 1.68 -0.82
CA SER A 49 8.39 1.78 0.45
C SER A 49 9.44 0.71 0.65
N MET A 50 9.25 -0.49 0.08
CA MET A 50 10.27 -1.54 0.13
C MET A 50 11.39 -1.31 -0.90
N LEU A 51 11.11 -0.59 -1.99
CA LEU A 51 12.02 -0.35 -3.10
C LEU A 51 12.84 0.94 -2.95
N VAL A 52 12.36 1.92 -2.19
CA VAL A 52 13.02 3.22 -2.03
C VAL A 52 14.44 3.12 -1.47
N ASP A 53 15.33 3.96 -1.99
CA ASP A 53 16.65 4.18 -1.37
C ASP A 53 16.48 5.05 -0.13
N VAL A 54 16.74 4.49 1.04
CA VAL A 54 16.59 5.18 2.32
C VAL A 54 17.65 6.27 2.56
N LYS A 55 18.63 6.40 1.67
CA LYS A 55 19.60 7.51 1.69
C LYS A 55 19.16 8.72 0.87
N ASP A 56 18.15 8.55 0.01
CA ASP A 56 17.53 9.63 -0.72
C ASP A 56 16.39 10.20 0.13
N GLU A 57 16.68 11.27 0.87
CA GLU A 57 15.72 11.89 1.80
C GLU A 57 14.47 12.42 1.07
N TYR A 58 14.61 12.86 -0.18
CA TYR A 58 13.50 13.37 -0.97
C TYR A 58 12.58 12.23 -1.39
N ALA A 59 13.14 11.19 -2.02
CA ALA A 59 12.36 10.01 -2.42
C ALA A 59 11.72 9.32 -1.21
N LEU A 60 12.43 9.28 -0.07
CA LEU A 60 11.89 8.72 1.17
C LEU A 60 10.66 9.48 1.65
N ARG A 61 10.70 10.82 1.61
CA ARG A 61 9.56 11.67 1.99
C ARG A 61 8.38 11.52 1.03
N GLU A 62 8.63 11.44 -0.27
CA GLU A 62 7.57 11.23 -1.26
C GLU A 62 6.83 9.91 -1.01
N VAL A 63 7.57 8.82 -0.77
CA VAL A 63 6.97 7.51 -0.49
C VAL A 63 6.23 7.49 0.85
N ALA A 64 6.74 8.18 1.88
CA ALA A 64 6.03 8.31 3.17
C ALA A 64 4.72 9.10 3.02
N ASN A 65 4.72 10.17 2.22
CA ASN A 65 3.52 10.93 1.90
C ASN A 65 2.52 10.10 1.09
N ASP A 66 2.99 9.32 0.11
CA ASP A 66 2.14 8.44 -0.71
C ASP A 66 1.48 7.34 0.14
N ILE A 67 2.20 6.74 1.10
CA ILE A 67 1.61 5.82 2.09
C ILE A 67 0.51 6.52 2.89
N THR A 68 0.77 7.74 3.37
CA THR A 68 -0.16 8.48 4.23
C THR A 68 -1.43 8.83 3.46
N LEU A 69 -1.29 9.45 2.28
CA LEU A 69 -2.39 9.77 1.37
C LEU A 69 -3.22 8.52 1.05
N THR A 70 -2.54 7.46 0.63
CA THR A 70 -3.21 6.23 0.20
C THR A 70 -3.93 5.55 1.37
N THR A 71 -3.37 5.57 2.58
CA THR A 71 -4.03 4.99 3.76
C THR A 71 -5.25 5.80 4.15
N ASP A 72 -5.16 7.13 4.17
CA ASP A 72 -6.29 8.00 4.49
C ASP A 72 -7.42 7.83 3.46
N CYS A 73 -7.10 7.87 2.17
CA CYS A 73 -8.09 7.71 1.12
C CYS A 73 -8.66 6.29 1.02
N GLN A 74 -7.85 5.28 1.33
CA GLN A 74 -8.36 3.92 1.47
C GLN A 74 -9.33 3.81 2.63
N MET A 75 -9.08 4.44 3.78
CA MET A 75 -10.00 4.42 4.91
C MET A 75 -11.28 5.20 4.61
N ASP A 76 -11.16 6.36 3.96
CA ASP A 76 -12.27 7.22 3.56
C ASP A 76 -13.25 6.55 2.56
N ALA A 77 -12.74 5.67 1.69
CA ALA A 77 -13.56 4.89 0.76
C ALA A 77 -14.50 3.86 1.43
N TYR A 78 -14.42 3.66 2.75
CA TYR A 78 -15.25 2.72 3.50
C TYR A 78 -16.14 3.44 4.52
N PRO A 79 -17.29 2.85 4.89
CA PRO A 79 -18.14 3.41 5.94
C PRO A 79 -17.36 3.57 7.27
N PRO A 80 -17.31 4.79 7.84
CA PRO A 80 -16.44 5.11 8.98
C PRO A 80 -16.88 4.46 10.29
N ASP A 81 -18.11 3.96 10.37
CA ASP A 81 -18.68 3.21 11.50
C ASP A 81 -18.33 1.72 11.47
N THR A 82 -17.52 1.28 10.49
CA THR A 82 -17.08 -0.11 10.35
C THR A 82 -15.57 -0.26 10.43
N LEU A 83 -15.10 -1.43 10.87
CA LEU A 83 -13.69 -1.80 10.80
C LEU A 83 -13.29 -2.41 9.44
N LEU A 84 -14.21 -2.40 8.46
CA LEU A 84 -13.99 -3.10 7.19
C LEU A 84 -12.78 -2.52 6.44
N GLY A 85 -12.71 -1.19 6.30
CA GLY A 85 -11.58 -0.53 5.65
C GLY A 85 -10.24 -0.87 6.31
N TYR A 86 -10.18 -0.84 7.64
CA TYR A 86 -8.99 -1.21 8.39
C TYR A 86 -8.56 -2.66 8.13
N HIS A 87 -9.51 -3.62 8.18
CA HIS A 87 -9.22 -5.02 7.93
C HIS A 87 -8.79 -5.29 6.49
N ARG A 88 -9.35 -4.57 5.51
CA ARG A 88 -8.96 -4.67 4.11
C ARG A 88 -7.53 -4.17 3.89
N GLY A 89 -7.20 -2.97 4.37
CA GLY A 89 -5.84 -2.41 4.29
C GLY A 89 -4.80 -3.31 4.95
N ALA A 90 -5.10 -3.81 6.15
CA ALA A 90 -4.20 -4.71 6.88
C ALA A 90 -3.94 -6.04 6.14
N GLU A 91 -4.95 -6.61 5.48
CA GLU A 91 -4.77 -7.84 4.70
C GLU A 91 -3.95 -7.57 3.41
N ILE A 92 -4.15 -6.43 2.75
CA ILE A 92 -3.30 -6.01 1.62
C ILE A 92 -1.84 -5.85 2.06
N GLU A 93 -1.57 -5.17 3.18
CA GLU A 93 -0.21 -5.03 3.70
C GLU A 93 0.41 -6.41 3.93
N LYS A 94 -0.30 -7.30 4.63
CA LYS A 94 0.13 -8.68 4.93
C LYS A 94 0.44 -9.50 3.67
N LEU A 95 -0.40 -9.40 2.63
CA LEU A 95 -0.18 -10.07 1.34
C LEU A 95 0.99 -9.44 0.56
N THR A 96 1.17 -8.13 0.71
CA THR A 96 2.27 -7.38 0.09
C THR A 96 3.61 -7.77 0.72
N VAL A 97 3.72 -7.78 2.05
CA VAL A 97 4.96 -8.07 2.79
C VAL A 97 5.14 -9.56 3.15
N ASN A 98 4.61 -10.47 2.34
CA ASN A 98 4.46 -11.89 2.67
C ASN A 98 5.75 -12.76 2.64
N THR A 99 6.89 -12.23 2.18
CA THR A 99 8.19 -12.95 2.17
C THR A 99 9.20 -12.37 3.16
N ARG A 100 10.24 -13.14 3.51
CA ARG A 100 11.29 -12.66 4.44
C ARG A 100 12.04 -11.45 3.87
N ALA A 101 12.29 -11.44 2.56
CA ALA A 101 12.94 -10.33 1.87
C ALA A 101 12.09 -9.06 1.95
N ARG A 102 10.79 -9.17 1.61
CA ARG A 102 9.82 -8.07 1.67
C ARG A 102 9.67 -7.52 3.11
N LYS A 103 9.53 -8.38 4.12
CA LYS A 103 9.52 -7.95 5.54
C LYS A 103 10.80 -7.25 5.99
N LYS A 104 11.96 -7.64 5.48
CA LYS A 104 13.23 -6.98 5.81
C LYS A 104 13.29 -5.59 5.17
N ALA A 105 12.89 -5.48 3.91
CA ALA A 105 12.84 -4.21 3.20
C ALA A 105 11.83 -3.24 3.84
N TYR A 106 10.62 -3.72 4.15
CA TYR A 106 9.60 -2.90 4.79
C TYR A 106 10.03 -2.40 6.18
N ARG A 107 10.67 -3.26 6.99
CA ARG A 107 11.26 -2.83 8.27
C ARG A 107 12.37 -1.80 8.13
N ARG A 108 13.17 -1.86 7.05
CA ARG A 108 14.21 -0.85 6.77
C ARG A 108 13.57 0.52 6.53
N PHE A 109 12.50 0.57 5.74
CA PHE A 109 11.73 1.79 5.53
C PHE A 109 11.08 2.29 6.83
N ASN A 110 10.37 1.44 7.57
CA ASN A 110 9.73 1.87 8.82
C ASN A 110 10.73 2.39 9.86
N ALA A 111 11.94 1.82 9.91
CA ALA A 111 13.00 2.32 10.77
C ALA A 111 13.50 3.72 10.36
N SER A 112 13.50 4.06 9.07
CA SER A 112 13.89 5.39 8.60
C SER A 112 12.81 6.46 8.81
N GLN A 113 11.57 6.06 9.12
CA GLN A 113 10.49 6.99 9.49
C GLN A 113 10.47 7.33 10.99
N ASN A 114 11.36 6.74 11.79
CA ASN A 114 11.37 7.03 13.22
C ASN A 114 11.76 8.49 13.49
N GLY A 115 10.90 9.23 14.19
CA GLY A 115 11.08 10.66 14.49
C GLY A 115 10.60 11.62 13.40
N THR A 116 10.01 11.12 12.30
CA THR A 116 9.37 11.98 11.29
C THR A 116 7.94 12.37 11.69
N VAL A 117 7.42 13.44 11.10
CA VAL A 117 6.02 13.89 11.25
C VAL A 117 5.28 13.63 9.95
N SER A 118 4.09 13.03 10.03
CA SER A 118 3.13 12.90 8.93
C SER A 118 1.92 13.82 9.15
N PHE A 119 1.15 14.05 8.10
CA PHE A 119 -0.09 14.82 8.13
C PHE A 119 -1.21 13.98 7.53
N SER A 120 -2.40 14.06 8.12
CA SER A 120 -3.58 13.45 7.50
C SER A 120 -4.08 14.27 6.32
N TYR A 121 -4.55 13.59 5.29
CA TYR A 121 -5.16 14.19 4.11
C TYR A 121 -6.68 14.31 4.29
N PRO A 122 -7.28 15.43 3.86
CA PRO A 122 -8.72 15.60 3.92
C PRO A 122 -9.40 14.85 2.75
N HIS A 123 -10.72 14.63 2.86
CA HIS A 123 -11.51 13.90 1.87
C HIS A 123 -11.33 14.43 0.42
N GLU A 124 -11.14 15.74 0.24
CA GLU A 124 -10.96 16.35 -1.08
C GLU A 124 -9.69 15.84 -1.80
N ALA A 125 -8.68 15.37 -1.06
CA ALA A 125 -7.48 14.76 -1.62
C ALA A 125 -7.73 13.33 -2.14
N CYS A 126 -8.86 12.72 -1.76
CA CYS A 126 -9.23 11.35 -2.09
C CYS A 126 -10.20 11.24 -3.27
N ILE A 127 -10.71 12.37 -3.74
CA ILE A 127 -11.53 12.42 -4.95
C ILE A 127 -10.63 12.14 -6.15
N ARG A 128 -10.89 11.03 -6.85
CA ARG A 128 -10.15 10.67 -8.07
C ARG A 128 -10.39 11.77 -9.13
N PRO A 129 -9.35 12.22 -9.85
CA PRO A 129 -9.50 13.16 -10.96
C PRO A 129 -10.31 12.57 -12.12
#